data_AF-A0A819S5F5-F1
#
_entry.id   AF-A0A819S5F5-F1
#
_cell.length_a   1.000
_cell.length_b   1.000
_cell.length_c   1.000
_cell.angle_alpha   90.00
_cell.angle_beta   90.00
_cell.angle_gamma   90.00
#
_symmetry.space_group_name_H-M   'P 1'
#
loop_
_entity.id
_entity.type
_entity.pdbx_description
1 polymer ?
#
loop_
_entity_poly.entity_id
_entity_poly.type
_entity_poly.pdbx_seq_one_letter_code
_entity_poly.pdbx_strand_id
1 'polypeptide(L)'
;LNITYDKYYQTPRLWLTGYDEHHKPLSVEKMYEDISQDHAKKTVTMEQHPHLPGTGPMPSIHPCRHADVMKKLIQMVAESGKELEVHMYIMIFLKFVQAVIPTIDYDYTRQFNI
;
A
#
# COMPACT_ATOMS: atom_id res chain seq x y z
N LEU A 1 -6.11 5.53 -5.72
CA LEU A 1 -5.51 4.84 -4.56
C LEU A 1 -6.14 5.39 -3.30
N ASN A 2 -6.67 4.53 -2.42
CA ASN A 2 -7.22 4.92 -1.12
C ASN A 2 -6.40 4.30 0.02
N ILE A 3 -6.20 5.05 1.10
CA ILE A 3 -5.61 4.53 2.34
C ILE A 3 -6.64 4.68 3.45
N THR A 4 -6.97 3.58 4.10
CA THR A 4 -7.84 3.57 5.29
C THR A 4 -7.02 3.23 6.52
N TYR A 5 -7.50 3.65 7.69
CA TYR A 5 -6.96 3.14 8.95
C TYR A 5 -7.69 1.85 9.33
N ASP A 6 -6.98 0.73 9.36
CA ASP A 6 -7.53 -0.52 9.88
C ASP A 6 -7.52 -0.46 11.41
N LYS A 7 -8.71 -0.42 12.02
CA LYS A 7 -8.85 -0.24 13.48
C LYS A 7 -8.38 -1.47 14.26
N TYR A 8 -8.50 -2.67 13.69
CA TYR A 8 -8.13 -3.91 14.37
C TYR A 8 -6.61 -4.07 14.41
N TYR A 9 -5.94 -3.88 13.26
CA TYR A 9 -4.48 -3.98 13.16
C TYR A 9 -3.76 -2.69 13.52
N GLN A 10 -4.48 -1.59 13.71
CA GLN A 10 -3.96 -0.26 14.02
C GLN A 10 -2.92 0.24 13.01
N THR A 11 -3.11 -0.11 11.73
CA THR A 11 -2.17 0.19 10.63
C THR A 11 -2.91 0.75 9.43
N PRO A 12 -2.23 1.50 8.54
CA PRO A 12 -2.80 1.87 7.26
C PRO A 12 -3.03 0.63 6.40
N ARG A 13 -4.11 0.65 5.62
CA ARG A 13 -4.48 -0.35 4.63
C ARG A 13 -4.70 0.32 3.29
N LEU A 14 -4.12 -0.25 2.25
CA LEU A 14 -4.13 0.33 0.90
C LEU A 14 -5.14 -0.38 0.01
N TRP A 15 -5.81 0.39 -0.83
CA TRP A 15 -6.82 -0.08 -1.77
C TRP A 15 -6.62 0.55 -3.15
N LEU A 16 -6.77 -0.25 -4.19
CA LEU A 16 -6.52 0.14 -5.57
C LEU A 16 -7.78 0.05 -6.43
N THR A 17 -7.91 0.99 -7.36
CA THR A 17 -8.87 0.94 -8.45
C THR A 17 -8.10 1.28 -9.71
N GLY A 18 -8.11 0.37 -10.67
CA GLY A 18 -7.50 0.59 -11.98
C GLY A 18 -8.53 1.02 -13.02
N TYR A 19 -8.09 1.81 -13.99
CA TYR A 19 -8.88 2.20 -15.15
C TYR A 19 -8.08 1.97 -16.43
N ASP A 20 -8.75 1.62 -17.53
CA ASP A 20 -8.14 1.61 -18.84
C ASP A 20 -7.96 3.02 -19.42
N GLU A 21 -7.37 3.10 -20.61
CA GLU A 21 -7.12 4.36 -21.34
C GLU A 21 -8.41 5.13 -21.70
N HIS A 22 -9.58 4.50 -21.59
CA HIS A 22 -10.88 5.11 -21.82
C HIS A 22 -11.64 5.40 -20.51
N HIS A 23 -10.94 5.40 -19.38
CA HIS A 23 -11.49 5.61 -18.04
C HIS A 23 -12.55 4.59 -17.62
N LYS A 24 -12.53 3.37 -18.19
CA LYS A 24 -13.39 2.28 -17.74
C LYS A 24 -12.69 1.48 -16.64
N PRO A 25 -13.41 1.02 -15.60
CA PRO A 25 -12.83 0.18 -14.56
C PRO A 25 -12.15 -1.07 -15.15
N LEU A 26 -10.95 -1.38 -14.67
CA LEU A 26 -10.23 -2.59 -15.05
C LEU A 26 -10.89 -3.84 -14.45
N SER A 27 -10.72 -4.98 -15.13
CA SER A 27 -11.04 -6.27 -14.54
C SER A 27 -10.03 -6.62 -13.44
N VAL A 28 -10.38 -7.60 -12.60
CA VAL A 28 -9.51 -8.09 -11.54
C VAL A 28 -8.19 -8.57 -12.09
N GLU A 29 -8.22 -9.34 -13.17
CA GLU A 29 -7.04 -9.92 -13.83
C GLU A 29 -6.08 -8.83 -14.28
N LYS A 30 -6.58 -7.77 -14.93
CA LYS A 30 -5.76 -6.65 -15.37
C LYS A 30 -5.17 -5.86 -14.21
N MET A 31 -5.92 -5.64 -13.13
CA MET A 31 -5.37 -4.98 -11.94
C MET A 31 -4.25 -5.80 -11.27
N TYR A 32 -4.27 -7.13 -11.41
CA TYR A 32 -3.21 -8.01 -10.89
C TYR A 32 -1.92 -7.97 -11.70
N GLU A 33 -1.93 -7.45 -12.93
CA GLU A 33 -0.72 -7.28 -13.74
C GLU A 33 0.25 -6.26 -13.13
N ASP A 34 -0.27 -5.30 -12.36
CA ASP A 34 0.51 -4.26 -11.66
C ASP A 34 0.98 -4.67 -10.26
N ILE A 35 0.61 -5.88 -9.79
CA ILE A 35 1.01 -6.39 -8.47
C ILE A 35 2.24 -7.28 -8.65
N SER A 36 3.29 -7.00 -7.86
CA SER A 36 4.50 -7.83 -7.80
C SER A 36 4.14 -9.30 -7.51
N GLN A 37 4.68 -10.22 -8.31
CA GLN A 37 4.40 -11.66 -8.18
C GLN A 37 4.79 -12.23 -6.81
N ASP A 38 5.79 -11.64 -6.15
CA ASP A 38 6.20 -12.06 -4.82
C ASP A 38 5.13 -11.79 -3.75
N HIS A 39 4.28 -10.79 -4.00
CA HIS A 39 3.21 -10.31 -3.13
C HIS A 39 1.82 -10.73 -3.61
N ALA A 40 1.66 -10.97 -4.91
CA ALA A 40 0.44 -11.47 -5.52
C ALA A 40 0.00 -12.76 -4.82
N LYS A 41 -1.28 -12.85 -4.46
CA LYS A 41 -1.91 -14.00 -3.79
C LYS A 41 -1.33 -14.39 -2.42
N LYS A 42 -0.37 -13.62 -1.88
CA LYS A 42 0.14 -13.78 -0.50
C LYS A 42 -0.35 -12.66 0.41
N THR A 43 -0.17 -11.42 -0.04
CA THR A 43 -0.49 -10.22 0.74
C THR A 43 -1.59 -9.37 0.11
N VAL A 44 -1.91 -9.59 -1.17
CA VAL A 44 -2.99 -8.86 -1.86
C VAL A 44 -4.23 -9.73 -2.04
N THR A 45 -5.36 -9.25 -1.52
CA THR A 45 -6.69 -9.87 -1.57
C THR A 45 -7.69 -8.95 -2.25
N MET A 46 -8.72 -9.54 -2.86
CA MET A 46 -9.85 -8.81 -3.43
C MET A 46 -10.92 -8.63 -2.36
N GLU A 47 -11.11 -7.41 -1.88
CA GLU A 47 -12.02 -7.12 -0.78
C GLU A 47 -12.90 -5.91 -1.06
N GLN A 48 -14.06 -5.85 -0.40
CA GLN A 48 -14.94 -4.70 -0.49
C GLN A 48 -14.40 -3.55 0.36
N HIS A 49 -14.33 -2.36 -0.22
CA HIS A 49 -13.86 -1.17 0.49
C HIS A 49 -14.84 -0.77 1.61
N PRO A 50 -14.38 -0.53 2.85
CA PRO A 50 -15.26 -0.32 4.01
C PRO A 50 -16.05 0.99 3.96
N HIS A 51 -15.62 1.96 3.14
CA HIS A 51 -16.24 3.28 3.03
C HIS A 51 -16.75 3.61 1.60
N LEU A 52 -16.63 2.68 0.65
CA LEU A 52 -17.04 2.90 -0.74
C LEU A 52 -17.93 1.72 -1.18
N PRO A 53 -19.19 1.68 -0.73
CA PRO A 53 -20.11 0.64 -1.16
C PRO A 53 -20.42 0.78 -2.66
N GLY A 54 -20.63 -0.35 -3.34
CA GLY A 54 -21.03 -0.36 -4.76
C GLY A 54 -19.88 -0.31 -5.77
N THR A 55 -18.62 -0.11 -5.35
CA THR A 55 -17.45 -0.13 -6.26
C THR A 55 -16.97 -1.52 -6.64
N GLY A 56 -17.62 -2.58 -6.14
CA GLY A 56 -17.18 -3.96 -6.30
C GLY A 56 -15.91 -4.31 -5.49
N PRO A 57 -15.40 -5.54 -5.60
CA PRO A 57 -14.16 -5.95 -4.95
C PRO A 57 -12.97 -5.17 -5.50
N MET A 58 -12.09 -4.71 -4.61
CA MET A 58 -10.88 -3.96 -4.92
C MET A 58 -9.65 -4.73 -4.45
N PRO A 59 -8.53 -4.71 -5.20
CA PRO A 59 -7.27 -5.20 -4.69
C PRO A 59 -6.84 -4.40 -3.46
N SER A 60 -6.53 -5.10 -2.38
CA SER A 60 -6.07 -4.50 -1.13
C SER A 60 -4.90 -5.28 -0.54
N ILE A 61 -3.89 -4.56 -0.06
CA ILE A 61 -2.79 -5.16 0.70
C ILE A 61 -3.30 -5.43 2.12
N HIS A 62 -3.44 -6.69 2.48
CA HIS A 62 -4.01 -7.10 3.76
C HIS A 62 -3.09 -6.69 4.93
N PRO A 63 -3.61 -6.01 5.98
CA PRO A 63 -2.79 -5.33 6.97
C PRO A 63 -2.15 -6.22 8.04
N CYS A 64 -2.44 -7.52 8.07
CA CYS A 64 -2.04 -8.42 9.18
C CYS A 64 -0.53 -8.50 9.45
N ARG A 65 0.32 -8.19 8.46
CA ARG A 65 1.78 -8.16 8.61
C ARG A 65 2.37 -6.75 8.58
N HIS A 66 1.55 -5.71 8.43
CA HIS A 66 2.03 -4.33 8.29
C HIS A 66 2.80 -3.88 9.53
N ALA A 67 2.32 -4.17 10.74
CA ALA A 67 3.00 -3.75 11.97
C ALA A 67 4.44 -4.33 12.06
N ASP A 68 4.61 -5.61 11.73
CA ASP A 68 5.92 -6.28 11.75
C ASP A 68 6.87 -5.71 10.69
N VAL A 69 6.37 -5.45 9.48
CA VAL A 69 7.15 -4.85 8.39
C VAL A 69 7.55 -3.41 8.73
N MET A 70 6.61 -2.61 9.20
CA MET A 70 6.85 -1.21 9.57
C MET A 70 7.83 -1.07 10.73
N LYS A 71 7.73 -1.94 11.75
CA LYS A 71 8.70 -1.98 12.85
C LYS A 71 10.13 -2.21 12.34
N LYS A 72 10.32 -3.17 11.43
CA LYS A 72 11.64 -3.45 10.84
C LYS A 72 12.15 -2.25 10.02
N LEU A 73 11.30 -1.63 9.20
CA LEU A 73 11.68 -0.46 8.39
C LEU A 73 12.08 0.72 9.27
N ILE A 74 11.30 1.02 10.31
CA ILE A 74 11.59 2.09 11.26
C ILE A 74 12.91 1.83 11.99
N GLN A 75 13.16 0.58 12.42
CA GLN A 75 14.40 0.21 13.07
C GLN A 75 15.62 0.39 12.15
N MET A 76 15.54 -0.05 10.89
CA MET A 76 16.63 0.14 9.91
C MET A 76 16.93 1.63 9.66
N VAL A 77 15.89 2.47 9.62
CA VAL A 77 16.08 3.92 9.45
C VAL A 77 16.67 4.56 10.72
N ALA A 78 16.23 4.14 11.91
CA ALA A 78 16.79 4.63 13.17
C ALA A 78 18.28 4.24 13.31
N GLU A 79 18.66 3.02 12.93
CA GLU A 79 20.04 2.54 12.90
C GLU A 79 20.93 3.32 11.92
N SER A 80 20.35 3.91 10.87
CA SER A 80 21.05 4.83 9.96
C SER A 80 21.29 6.24 10.53
N GLY A 81 20.95 6.47 11.81
CA GLY A 81 21.15 7.74 12.50
C GLY A 81 20.13 8.82 12.16
N LYS A 82 19.04 8.47 11.48
CA LYS A 82 17.97 9.41 11.11
C LYS A 82 16.87 9.41 12.18
N GLU A 83 16.49 10.60 12.64
CA GLU A 83 15.33 10.76 13.52
C GLU A 83 14.04 10.53 12.75
N LEU A 84 13.15 9.72 13.33
CA LEU A 84 11.83 9.43 12.77
C LEU A 84 10.74 9.89 13.71
N GLU A 85 9.87 10.73 13.19
CA GLU A 85 8.64 11.14 13.87
C GLU A 85 7.43 10.37 13.32
N VAL A 86 6.38 10.28 14.14
CA VAL A 86 5.14 9.55 13.79
C VAL A 86 4.49 10.08 12.51
N HIS A 87 4.61 11.38 12.23
CA HIS A 87 4.05 11.99 11.03
C HIS A 87 4.71 11.46 9.73
N MET A 88 5.90 10.83 9.82
CA MET A 88 6.60 10.23 8.69
C MET A 88 6.14 8.79 8.39
N TYR A 89 5.30 8.20 9.24
CA TYR A 89 4.88 6.79 9.14
C TYR A 89 4.26 6.46 7.79
N ILE A 90 3.37 7.33 7.27
CA ILE A 90 2.73 7.11 5.96
C ILE A 90 3.76 7.16 4.82
N MET A 91 4.80 7.99 4.92
CA MET A 91 5.85 8.03 3.89
C MET A 91 6.67 6.74 3.86
N ILE A 92 6.98 6.18 5.03
CA ILE A 92 7.65 4.87 5.13
C ILE A 92 6.74 3.76 4.60
N PHE A 93 5.44 3.82 4.93
CA PHE A 93 4.45 2.87 4.44
C PHE A 93 4.34 2.91 2.91
N LEU A 94 4.29 4.10 2.31
CA LEU A 94 4.27 4.27 0.87
C LEU A 94 5.55 3.73 0.19
N LYS A 95 6.73 3.92 0.79
CA LYS A 95 7.96 3.28 0.29
C LYS A 95 7.89 1.75 0.30
N PHE A 96 7.28 1.16 1.34
CA PHE A 96 7.03 -0.28 1.38
C PHE A 96 6.06 -0.73 0.28
N VAL A 97 4.99 0.04 0.06
CA VAL A 97 3.98 -0.25 -0.96
C VAL A 97 4.60 -0.28 -2.36
N GLN A 98 5.65 0.50 -2.64
CA GLN A 98 6.32 0.49 -3.95
C GLN A 98 6.91 -0.89 -4.30
N ALA A 99 7.31 -1.68 -3.31
CA ALA A 99 7.75 -3.06 -3.54
C ALA A 99 6.60 -4.00 -3.94
N VAL A 100 5.36 -3.66 -3.56
CA VAL A 100 4.15 -4.43 -3.85
C VAL A 100 3.54 -4.02 -5.20
N ILE A 101 3.57 -2.73 -5.55
CA ILE A 101 3.02 -2.16 -6.79
C ILE A 101 4.08 -1.36 -7.56
N PRO A 102 5.08 -2.03 -8.15
CA PRO A 102 6.28 -1.38 -8.67
C PRO A 102 6.03 -0.52 -9.92
N THR A 103 4.94 -0.77 -10.65
CA THR A 103 4.59 -0.09 -11.91
C THR A 103 3.65 1.09 -11.71
N ILE A 104 3.11 1.29 -10.51
CA ILE A 104 2.17 2.37 -10.22
C ILE A 104 2.93 3.59 -9.72
N ASP A 105 2.87 4.66 -10.48
CA ASP A 105 3.40 5.96 -10.07
C ASP A 105 2.40 6.66 -9.14
N TYR A 106 2.80 6.86 -7.89
CA TYR A 106 2.14 7.73 -6.94
C TYR A 106 3.20 8.56 -6.21
N ASP A 107 2.82 9.77 -5.79
CA ASP A 107 3.75 10.63 -5.09
C ASP A 107 3.94 10.17 -3.64
N TYR A 108 5.17 9.75 -3.32
CA TYR A 108 5.62 9.46 -1.97
C TYR A 108 6.94 10.20 -1.66
N THR A 109 7.23 11.27 -2.40
CA THR A 109 8.49 11.99 -2.27
C THR A 109 8.56 12.78 -0.96
N ARG A 110 9.48 12.34 -0.11
CA ARG A 110 10.32 13.26 0.66
C ARG A 110 11.74 13.04 0.17
N GLN A 111 12.44 14.10 -0.22
CA GLN A 111 13.90 14.10 -0.21
C GLN A 111 14.31 13.93 1.27
N PHE A 112 14.47 12.68 1.69
CA PHE A 112 15.31 12.43 2.85
C PHE A 112 16.70 12.70 2.33
N ASN A 113 17.32 13.82 2.71
CA ASN A 113 18.75 13.96 2.51
C ASN A 113 19.40 12.69 3.09
N ILE A 114 20.01 11.89 2.23
CA ILE A 114 20.86 10.75 2.59
C ILE A 114 22.25 11.30 2.79
#